data_AF-A0A1L9GM97-F1
#
_entry.id   AF-A0A1L9GM97-F1
#
_cell.length_a   1.000
_cell.length_b   1.000
_cell.length_c   1.000
_cell.angle_alpha   90.00
_cell.angle_beta   90.00
_cell.angle_gamma   90.00
#
_symmetry.space_group_name_H-M   'P 1'
#
loop_
_entity.id
_entity.type
_entity.pdbx_description
1 polymer ?
#
loop_
_entity_poly.entity_id
_entity_poly.type
_entity_poly.pdbx_seq_one_letter_code
_entity_poly.pdbx_strand_id
1 'polypeptide(L)' 'MGNLNLSKFSSQASPDVLNGLHQIADSEGRKFHAVLDEAFRDYLNKKGFSINSRIAMSHFAQSLQEFEDLYKELAK' A
#
# COMPACT_ATOMS: atom_id res chain seq x y z
N MET A 1 -5.87 8.14 15.39
CA MET A 1 -6.08 6.91 14.60
C MET A 1 -7.18 7.18 13.58
N GLY A 2 -6.83 7.58 12.35
CA GLY A 2 -7.82 7.75 11.29
C GLY A 2 -8.12 6.39 10.68
N ASN A 3 -9.32 5.85 10.94
CA ASN A 3 -9.78 4.66 10.21
C ASN A 3 -9.80 5.00 8.72
N LEU A 4 -8.92 4.35 7.94
CA LEU A 4 -8.98 4.35 6.49
C LEU A 4 -10.21 3.52 6.11
N ASN A 5 -11.36 4.19 5.97
CA ASN A 5 -12.58 3.55 5.49
C ASN A 5 -12.39 3.14 4.03
N LEU A 6 -11.94 1.90 3.81
CA LEU A 6 -11.96 1.27 2.50
C LEU A 6 -13.41 1.08 2.08
N SER A 7 -13.79 1.63 0.92
CA SER A 7 -15.09 1.35 0.32
C SER A 7 -15.05 -0.03 -0.34
N LYS A 8 -16.08 -0.84 -0.10
CA LYS A 8 -16.24 -2.10 -0.85
C LYS A 8 -16.48 -1.75 -2.31
N PHE A 9 -15.65 -2.31 -3.19
CA PHE A 9 -15.70 -2.11 -4.63
C PHE A 9 -15.77 -3.46 -5.31
N SER A 10 -16.88 -3.74 -6.00
CA SER A 10 -17.02 -4.92 -6.85
C SER A 10 -16.63 -4.54 -8.27
N SER A 11 -15.67 -5.26 -8.83
CA SER A 11 -15.22 -5.11 -10.22
C SER A 11 -14.80 -6.45 -10.79
N GLN A 12 -14.56 -6.48 -12.10
CA GLN A 12 -14.09 -7.64 -12.84
C GLN A 12 -12.66 -7.40 -13.32
N ALA A 13 -11.83 -8.42 -13.23
CA ALA A 13 -10.47 -8.45 -13.77
C ALA A 13 -10.23 -9.83 -14.37
N SER A 14 -9.30 -9.94 -15.32
CA SER A 14 -8.93 -11.24 -15.87
C SER A 14 -8.31 -12.13 -14.77
N PRO A 15 -8.53 -13.46 -14.82
CA PRO A 15 -7.94 -14.37 -13.84
C PRO A 15 -6.42 -14.26 -13.77
N ASP A 16 -5.75 -14.08 -14.92
CA ASP A 16 -4.29 -13.96 -14.98
C ASP A 16 -3.78 -12.72 -14.25
N VAL A 17 -4.49 -11.59 -14.35
CA VAL A 17 -4.15 -10.36 -13.63
C VAL A 17 -4.34 -10.53 -12.13
N LEU A 18 -5.44 -11.16 -11.71
CA LEU A 18 -5.68 -11.43 -10.29
C LEU A 18 -4.62 -12.37 -9.71
N ASN A 19 -4.26 -13.42 -10.43
CA ASN A 19 -3.22 -14.36 -10.04
C ASN A 19 -1.85 -13.67 -9.90
N GLY A 20 -1.48 -12.81 -10.85
CA GLY A 20 -0.24 -12.04 -10.76
C GLY A 20 -0.21 -11.11 -9.54
N LEU A 21 -1.31 -10.41 -9.26
CA LEU A 21 -1.41 -9.55 -8.06
C LEU A 21 -1.37 -10.37 -6.76
N HIS A 22 -1.94 -11.57 -6.74
CA HIS A 22 -1.84 -12.49 -5.60
C HIS A 22 -0.39 -12.93 -5.36
N GLN A 23 0.33 -13.34 -6.41
CA GLN A 23 1.73 -13.74 -6.30
C GLN A 23 2.62 -12.61 -5.76
N ILE A 24 2.38 -11.37 -6.21
CA ILE A 24 3.10 -10.20 -5.70
C ILE A 24 2.83 -10.02 -4.21
N ALA A 25 1.56 -10.03 -3.80
CA ALA A 25 1.18 -9.89 -2.40
C ALA A 25 1.82 -10.96 -1.51
N ASP A 26 1.80 -12.22 -1.96
CA ASP A 26 2.40 -13.33 -1.23
C ASP A 26 3.93 -13.21 -1.14
N SER A 27 4.59 -12.83 -2.25
CA SER A 27 6.04 -12.66 -2.31
C SER A 27 6.57 -11.51 -1.45
N GLU A 28 5.78 -10.44 -1.30
CA GLU A 28 6.13 -9.25 -0.53
C GLU A 28 5.61 -9.32 0.93
N GLY A 29 4.86 -10.37 1.29
CA GLY A 29 4.24 -10.50 2.61
C GLY A 29 3.19 -9.43 2.89
N ARG A 30 2.58 -8.86 1.85
CA ARG A 30 1.61 -7.75 1.93
C ARG A 30 0.18 -8.27 1.80
N LYS A 31 -0.78 -7.49 2.29
CA LYS A 31 -2.20 -7.78 2.05
C LYS A 31 -2.55 -7.50 0.59
N PHE A 32 -3.33 -8.37 -0.05
CA PHE A 32 -3.78 -8.22 -1.44
C PHE A 32 -4.39 -6.84 -1.74
N HIS A 33 -5.21 -6.31 -0.84
CA HIS A 33 -5.83 -4.99 -1.02
C HIS A 33 -4.81 -3.83 -1.03
N ALA A 34 -3.66 -3.99 -0.38
CA ALA A 34 -2.60 -2.98 -0.38
C ALA A 34 -1.88 -2.92 -1.74
N VAL A 35 -1.61 -4.09 -2.33
CA VAL A 35 -1.06 -4.20 -3.69
C VAL A 35 -2.04 -3.65 -4.72
N LEU A 36 -3.34 -3.93 -4.54
CA LEU A 36 -4.38 -3.38 -5.41
C LEU A 36 -4.50 -1.85 -5.31
N ASP A 37 -4.49 -1.29 -4.09
CA ASP A 37 -4.53 0.16 -3.86
C ASP A 37 -3.30 0.86 -4.47
N GLU A 38 -2.12 0.26 -4.34
CA GLU A 38 -0.89 0.75 -4.99
C GLU A 38 -1.03 0.77 -6.52
N ALA A 39 -1.48 -0.33 -7.13
CA ALA A 39 -1.67 -0.42 -8.58
C ALA A 39 -2.67 0.63 -9.10
N PHE A 40 -3.76 0.88 -8.38
CA PHE A 40 -4.73 1.92 -8.74
C PHE A 40 -4.15 3.32 -8.64
N ARG A 41 -3.38 3.62 -7.59
CA ARG A 41 -2.72 4.92 -7.45
C ARG A 41 -1.71 5.15 -8.55
N ASP A 42 -0.89 4.15 -8.86
CA ASP A 42 0.09 4.23 -9.94
C ASP A 42 -0.56 4.48 -11.28
N TYR A 43 -1.69 3.81 -11.55
CA TYR A 43 -2.47 4.08 -12.75
C TYR A 43 -3.01 5.51 -12.80
N LEU A 44 -3.54 6.01 -11.68
CA LEU A 44 -4.11 7.36 -11.59
C LEU A 44 -3.03 8.45 -11.67
N ASN A 45 -1.87 8.24 -11.04
CA ASN A 45 -0.68 9.09 -11.14
C ASN A 45 -0.20 9.18 -12.59
N LYS A 46 -0.13 8.06 -13.32
CA LYS A 46 0.18 8.03 -14.76
C LYS A 46 -0.82 8.83 -15.61
N LYS A 47 -2.04 9.04 -15.11
CA LYS A 47 -3.08 9.85 -15.75
C LYS A 47 -3.11 11.31 -15.27
N GLY A 48 -2.17 11.72 -14.43
CA GLY A 48 -2.07 13.09 -13.91
C GLY A 48 -2.94 13.36 -12.69
N PHE A 49 -3.59 12.35 -12.13
CA PHE A 49 -4.31 12.46 -10.85
C PHE A 49 -3.33 12.16 -9.72
N SER A 50 -2.78 13.20 -9.08
CA SER A 50 -1.92 13.02 -7.92
C SER A 50 -2.74 12.58 -6.72
N ILE A 51 -2.62 11.31 -6.34
CA ILE A 51 -3.30 10.76 -5.16
C ILE A 51 -2.27 10.51 -4.07
N ASN A 52 -2.12 11.46 -3.17
CA ASN A 52 -1.27 11.31 -1.98
C ASN A 52 -1.67 10.06 -1.20
N SER A 53 -0.75 9.10 -1.07
CA SER A 53 -1.01 7.82 -0.40
C SER A 53 -0.94 8.01 1.12
N ARG A 54 -2.11 8.31 1.71
CA ARG A 54 -2.29 8.24 3.17
C ARG A 54 -1.87 6.87 3.74
N ILE A 55 -1.92 5.81 2.93
CA ILE A 55 -1.53 4.44 3.28
C ILE A 55 -0.01 4.25 3.31
N ALA A 56 0.74 4.76 2.33
CA ALA A 56 2.21 4.71 2.43
C ALA A 56 2.70 5.61 3.56
N MET A 57 2.06 6.76 3.79
CA MET A 57 2.34 7.60 4.95
C MET A 57 1.99 6.91 6.28
N SER A 58 0.93 6.08 6.33
CA SER A 58 0.62 5.31 7.54
C SER A 58 1.57 4.13 7.76
N HIS A 59 1.94 3.39 6.71
CA HIS A 59 2.93 2.32 6.82
C HIS A 59 4.32 2.87 7.15
N PHE A 60 4.69 4.00 6.58
CA PHE A 60 5.92 4.71 6.92
C PHE A 60 5.89 5.22 8.36
N ALA A 61 4.77 5.81 8.82
CA ALA A 61 4.64 6.21 10.22
C ALA A 61 4.70 5.01 11.17
N GLN A 62 4.10 3.87 10.79
CA GLN A 62 4.15 2.64 11.57
C GLN A 62 5.57 2.04 11.61
N SER A 63 6.30 2.02 10.49
CA SER A 63 7.69 1.57 10.48
C SER A 63 8.58 2.51 11.29
N LEU A 64 8.35 3.83 11.24
CA LEU A 64 9.07 4.80 12.06
C LEU A 64 8.86 4.52 13.56
N GLN A 65 7.66 4.09 13.95
CA GLN A 65 7.35 3.71 15.32
C GLN A 65 7.98 2.35 15.69
N GLU A 66 7.98 1.37 14.80
CA GLU A 66 8.58 0.04 15.03
C GLU A 66 10.11 0.10 15.17
N PHE A 67 10.77 1.05 14.50
CA PHE A 67 12.23 1.19 14.50
C PHE A 67 12.72 2.45 15.24
N GLU A 68 11.88 3.03 16.10
CA GLU A 68 12.17 4.29 16.80
C GLU A 68 13.49 4.24 17.58
N ASP A 69 13.76 3.14 18.27
CA ASP A 69 14.97 2.97 19.08
C ASP A 69 16.24 2.85 18.21
N LEU A 70 16.15 2.17 17.07
CA LEU A 70 17.25 2.05 16.10
C LEU A 70 17.59 3.41 15.48
N TYR A 71 16.58 4.21 15.13
CA TYR A 71 16.81 5.56 14.62
C TYR A 71 17.41 6.50 15.68
N LYS A 72 17.03 6.36 16.95
CA LYS A 72 17.63 7.12 18.06
C LYS A 72 19.10 6.78 18.28
N GLU A 73 19.49 5.53 18.10
CA GLU A 73 20.90 5.11 18.19
C GLU A 73 21.75 5.63 17.02
N LEU A 74 21.19 5.65 15.81
CA LEU A 74 21.87 6.16 14.60
C LEU A 74 21.97 7.69 14.53
N ALA A 75 21.14 8.41 15.30
CA ALA A 75 21.13 9.87 15.32
C ALA A 75 22.11 10.49 16.33
N LYS A 76 22.92 9.67 17.01
CA LYS A 76 24.04 10.09 17.89
C LYS A 76 25.36 10.03 17.14
#